data_AF-A0A9P8UY48-F1
#
_entry.id   AF-A0A9P8UY48-F1
#
_cell.length_a   1.000
_cell.length_b   1.000
_cell.length_c   1.000
_cell.angle_alpha   90.00
_cell.angle_beta   90.00
_cell.angle_gamma   90.00
#
_symmetry.space_group_name_H-M   'P 1'
#
loop_
_entity.id
_entity.type
_entity.pdbx_description
1 polymer ?
#
loop_
_entity_poly.entity_id
_entity_poly.type
_entity_poly.pdbx_seq_one_letter_code
_entity_poly.pdbx_strand_id
1 'polypeptide(L)'
;MTKADFARALHLSPKNVSDFMTKPGTGSSVCHSAHAWFKQRDVLKIKTPNVKKRQQQDDQKAAEAAALSVTTPAAKKAKTSSSSTLPDLRQIYLYGEETDEVPVYDTCDEIRRKINLHLKIPGLTQAQFCRDLYAQLQAPKCKQIASKQLADFRSQHGPRTGAKSTVFYAAYVYFEKLRITQGKQKSKHRETMEGLHPLGFDRDTDHRTT
;
A
#
# COMPACT_ATOMS: atom_id res chain seq x y z
N MET A 1 15.29 3.47 16.61
CA MET A 1 14.76 2.61 15.54
C MET A 1 15.66 1.42 15.44
N THR A 2 15.17 0.32 15.99
CA THR A 2 15.84 -0.97 16.02
C THR A 2 15.61 -1.71 14.69
N LYS A 3 16.38 -2.77 14.42
CA LYS A 3 16.17 -3.64 13.26
C LYS A 3 14.76 -4.24 13.23
N ALA A 4 14.20 -4.57 14.40
CA ALA A 4 12.83 -5.06 14.52
C ALA A 4 11.80 -4.00 14.13
N ASP A 5 12.00 -2.74 14.54
CA ASP A 5 11.14 -1.63 14.13
C ASP A 5 11.23 -1.37 12.62
N PHE A 6 12.42 -1.50 12.04
CA PHE A 6 12.62 -1.39 10.58
C PHE A 6 11.93 -2.51 9.83
N ALA A 7 12.13 -3.76 10.24
CA ALA A 7 11.43 -4.89 9.66
C ALA A 7 9.90 -4.71 9.72
N ARG A 8 9.35 -4.27 10.86
CA ARG A 8 7.92 -3.94 10.98
C ARG A 8 7.49 -2.83 10.02
N ALA A 9 8.29 -1.77 9.88
CA ALA A 9 7.98 -0.65 9.01
C ALA A 9 8.09 -0.99 7.51
N LEU A 10 8.89 -2.00 7.16
CA LEU A 10 8.96 -2.56 5.81
C LEU A 10 7.93 -3.67 5.58
N HIS A 11 7.14 -4.04 6.59
CA HIS A 11 6.25 -5.21 6.58
C HIS A 11 6.96 -6.53 6.26
N LEU A 12 8.20 -6.66 6.72
CA LEU A 12 9.05 -7.83 6.52
C LEU A 12 9.41 -8.48 7.85
N SER A 13 9.78 -9.75 7.80
CA SER A 13 10.37 -10.43 8.95
C SER A 13 11.77 -9.86 9.25
N PRO A 14 12.17 -9.75 10.53
CA PRO A 14 13.55 -9.40 10.90
C PRO A 14 14.61 -10.31 10.28
N LYS A 15 14.25 -11.57 9.98
CA LYS A 15 15.13 -12.53 9.28
C LYS A 15 15.41 -12.08 7.85
N ASN A 16 14.39 -11.70 7.09
CA ASN A 16 14.54 -11.21 5.70
C ASN A 16 15.44 -9.97 5.63
N VAL A 17 15.31 -9.06 6.59
CA VAL A 17 16.19 -7.88 6.71
C VAL A 17 17.61 -8.30 7.10
N SER A 18 17.76 -9.32 7.95
CA SER A 18 19.07 -9.87 8.31
C SER A 18 19.80 -10.46 7.13
N ASP A 19 19.13 -11.34 6.40
CA ASP A 19 19.69 -12.10 5.30
C ASP A 19 20.12 -11.15 4.18
N PHE A 20 19.30 -10.13 3.90
CA PHE A 20 19.61 -9.05 2.98
C PHE A 20 20.88 -8.26 3.37
N MET A 21 21.03 -7.90 4.65
CA MET A 21 22.20 -7.14 5.12
C MET A 21 23.49 -7.98 5.08
N THR A 22 23.38 -9.32 5.12
CA THR A 22 24.54 -10.23 5.09
C THR A 22 24.93 -10.71 3.71
N LYS A 23 24.04 -10.61 2.71
CA LYS A 23 24.27 -11.09 1.34
C LYS A 23 24.02 -9.96 0.33
N PRO A 24 25.06 -9.19 -0.04
CA PRO A 24 24.92 -8.17 -1.07
C PRO A 24 24.75 -8.84 -2.45
N GLY A 25 23.70 -8.49 -3.19
CA GLY A 25 23.62 -8.84 -4.61
C GLY A 25 22.38 -9.59 -5.10
N THR A 26 21.20 -9.46 -4.49
CA THR A 26 19.98 -9.96 -5.13
C THR A 26 18.84 -8.97 -4.92
N GLY A 27 18.16 -8.62 -6.02
CA GLY A 27 17.02 -7.70 -6.08
C GLY A 27 15.86 -8.19 -5.22
N SER A 28 16.00 -8.01 -3.91
CA SER A 28 15.05 -8.48 -2.92
C SER A 28 13.92 -7.47 -2.76
N SER A 29 12.73 -7.96 -2.41
CA SER A 29 11.62 -7.12 -1.95
C SER A 29 12.01 -6.20 -0.78
N VAL A 30 13.08 -6.54 -0.05
CA VAL A 30 13.68 -5.72 1.01
C VAL A 30 14.29 -4.43 0.45
N CYS A 31 15.00 -4.47 -0.69
CA CYS A 31 15.52 -3.26 -1.34
C CYS A 31 14.39 -2.29 -1.71
N HIS A 32 13.36 -2.83 -2.34
CA HIS A 32 12.22 -2.07 -2.83
C HIS A 32 11.44 -1.44 -1.67
N SER A 33 11.17 -2.23 -0.63
CA SER A 33 10.46 -1.76 0.56
C SER A 33 11.29 -0.75 1.36
N ALA A 34 12.59 -0.99 1.52
CA ALA A 34 13.51 -0.09 2.21
C ALA A 34 13.61 1.27 1.49
N HIS A 35 13.77 1.26 0.16
CA HIS A 35 13.82 2.49 -0.63
C HIS A 35 12.53 3.30 -0.53
N ALA A 36 11.36 2.65 -0.64
CA ALA A 36 10.07 3.30 -0.44
C ALA A 36 9.94 3.92 0.97
N TRP A 37 10.39 3.20 2.00
CA TRP A 37 10.39 3.68 3.38
C TRP A 37 11.27 4.91 3.59
N PHE A 38 12.45 4.96 2.98
CA PHE A 38 13.34 6.14 3.05
C PHE A 38 12.76 7.34 2.31
N LYS A 39 12.24 7.17 1.09
CA LYS A 39 11.61 8.24 0.31
C LYS A 39 10.39 8.84 1.03
N GLN A 40 9.57 8.00 1.67
CA GLN A 40 8.43 8.46 2.45
C GLN A 40 8.87 9.38 3.61
N ARG A 41 10.03 9.13 4.23
CA ARG A 41 10.57 9.98 5.31
C ARG A 41 11.18 11.28 4.80
N ASP A 42 11.80 11.25 3.63
CA ASP A 42 12.32 12.46 2.97
C ASP A 42 11.16 13.42 2.64
N VAL A 43 10.06 12.89 2.10
CA VAL A 43 8.83 13.65 1.85
C VAL A 43 8.24 14.21 3.14
N LEU A 44 8.23 13.41 4.21
CA LEU A 44 7.76 13.84 5.54
C LEU A 44 8.75 14.77 6.28
N LYS A 45 9.90 15.12 5.68
CA LYS A 45 10.99 15.91 6.27
C LYS A 45 11.43 15.42 7.66
N ILE A 46 11.27 14.12 7.94
CA ILE A 46 11.66 13.55 9.23
C ILE A 46 13.14 13.22 9.17
N LYS A 47 13.97 14.10 9.77
CA LYS A 47 15.43 13.92 9.89
C LYS A 47 15.78 12.46 10.23
N THR A 48 16.62 11.85 9.40
CA THR A 48 17.20 10.54 9.69
C THR A 48 18.07 10.63 10.95
N PRO A 49 18.08 9.60 11.81
CA PRO A 49 18.96 9.61 12.97
C PRO A 49 20.41 9.62 12.48
N ASN A 50 21.13 10.70 12.76
CA ASN A 50 22.56 10.79 12.48
C ASN A 50 23.29 9.71 13.29
N VAL A 51 23.92 8.77 12.59
CA VAL A 51 24.56 7.57 13.14
C VAL A 51 25.57 7.91 14.26
N LYS A 52 26.25 9.07 14.16
CA LYS A 52 27.21 9.53 15.17
C LYS A 52 26.57 10.00 16.49
N LYS A 53 25.31 10.45 16.47
CA LYS A 53 24.59 10.88 17.69
C LYS A 53 23.94 9.72 18.46
N ARG A 54 23.78 8.55 17.83
CA ARG A 54 23.22 7.35 18.49
C ARG A 54 24.25 6.60 19.34
N GLN A 55 25.50 6.50 18.87
CA GLN A 55 26.57 5.84 19.61
C GLN A 55 26.80 6.50 20.98
N GLN A 56 26.64 7.82 21.09
CA GLN A 56 26.82 8.53 22.37
C GLN A 56 25.64 8.40 23.35
N GLN A 57 24.44 7.99 22.87
CA GLN A 57 23.26 7.82 23.73
C GLN A 57 23.06 6.38 24.20
N ASP A 58 23.67 5.40 23.52
CA ASP A 58 23.57 3.99 23.91
C ASP A 58 24.55 3.63 25.07
N ASP A 59 25.66 4.37 25.23
CA ASP A 59 26.60 4.17 26.37
C ASP A 59 26.06 4.69 27.72
N GLN A 60 25.16 5.68 27.70
CA GLN A 60 24.50 6.19 28.93
C GLN A 60 23.20 5.45 29.28
N LYS A 61 22.65 4.63 28.37
CA LYS A 61 21.42 3.85 28.58
C LYS A 61 21.68 2.36 28.84
N ALA A 62 22.92 1.99 29.14
CA ALA A 62 23.30 0.65 29.60
C ALA A 62 23.41 0.53 31.14
N ALA A 63 23.41 1.65 31.87
CA ALA A 63 23.55 1.67 33.33
C ALA A 63 22.22 1.72 34.12
N GLU A 64 21.08 1.96 33.47
CA GLU A 64 19.80 2.27 34.14
C GLU A 64 18.65 1.30 33.74
N ALA A 65 18.99 0.09 33.32
CA ALA A 65 18.02 -0.95 32.91
C ALA A 65 18.13 -2.24 33.75
N ALA A 66 18.52 -2.13 35.02
CA ALA A 66 18.59 -3.24 35.98
C ALA A 66 17.52 -3.15 37.10
N ALA A 67 16.46 -2.34 36.93
CA ALA A 67 15.39 -2.26 37.92
C ALA A 67 13.99 -2.22 37.29
N LEU A 68 13.18 -3.17 37.77
CA LEU A 68 11.73 -3.25 37.73
C LEU A 68 11.03 -3.85 36.50
N SER A 69 10.78 -5.14 36.71
CA SER A 69 9.80 -6.01 36.11
C SER A 69 8.33 -5.59 36.36
N VAL A 70 7.47 -6.05 35.44
CA VAL A 70 6.09 -6.56 35.64
C VAL A 70 4.89 -5.59 35.53
N THR A 71 3.92 -6.09 34.77
CA THR A 71 2.49 -5.73 34.58
C THR A 71 2.10 -4.52 33.71
N THR A 72 1.42 -4.83 32.59
CA THR A 72 0.46 -3.93 31.93
C THR A 72 -0.82 -4.71 31.60
N PRO A 73 -2.00 -4.27 32.07
CA PRO A 73 -3.29 -4.70 31.56
C PRO A 73 -3.83 -3.77 30.47
N ALA A 74 -4.48 -4.41 29.48
CA ALA A 74 -5.56 -3.97 28.60
C ALA A 74 -5.80 -2.45 28.40
N ALA A 75 -5.50 -1.95 27.19
CA ALA A 75 -5.95 -0.65 26.71
C ALA A 75 -7.21 -0.76 25.84
N LYS A 76 -8.19 0.08 26.21
CA LYS A 76 -9.54 0.22 25.67
C LYS A 76 -9.55 0.64 24.19
N LYS A 77 -10.50 0.05 23.46
CA LYS A 77 -11.00 0.47 22.14
C LYS A 77 -11.40 1.95 22.16
N ALA A 78 -10.77 2.77 21.33
CA ALA A 78 -11.30 4.06 20.93
C ALA A 78 -11.96 3.90 19.54
N LYS A 79 -13.29 4.03 19.52
CA LYS A 79 -14.09 4.26 18.32
C LYS A 79 -13.74 5.65 17.77
N THR A 80 -13.35 5.74 16.52
CA THR A 80 -13.41 6.99 15.76
C THR A 80 -14.45 6.84 14.67
N SER A 81 -15.60 7.44 14.94
CA SER A 81 -16.58 7.90 13.96
C SER A 81 -15.92 8.88 13.00
N SER A 82 -15.85 8.55 11.71
CA SER A 82 -15.38 9.50 10.69
C SER A 82 -16.55 9.94 9.82
N SER A 83 -16.89 11.21 9.97
CA SER A 83 -17.66 12.00 9.02
C SER A 83 -17.14 11.83 7.59
N SER A 84 -18.06 11.93 6.64
CA SER A 84 -17.90 11.72 5.20
C SER A 84 -17.01 12.78 4.52
N THR A 85 -15.73 12.81 4.86
CA THR A 85 -14.71 13.54 4.11
C THR A 85 -13.71 12.50 3.61
N LEU A 86 -13.67 12.29 2.28
CA LEU A 86 -12.71 11.36 1.68
C LEU A 86 -11.29 11.78 2.08
N PRO A 87 -10.44 10.85 2.57
CA PRO A 87 -9.06 11.19 2.93
C PRO A 87 -8.26 11.69 1.73
N ASP A 88 -7.35 12.64 1.94
CA ASP A 88 -6.46 13.11 0.88
C ASP A 88 -5.44 12.01 0.52
N LEU A 89 -5.61 11.41 -0.66
CA LEU A 89 -4.77 10.30 -1.14
C LEU A 89 -3.48 10.77 -1.80
N ARG A 90 -3.31 12.08 -2.06
CA ARG A 90 -2.14 12.62 -2.79
C ARG A 90 -0.84 12.50 -2.01
N GLN A 91 -0.92 12.44 -0.69
CA GLN A 91 0.27 12.35 0.18
C GLN A 91 0.86 10.94 0.25
N ILE A 92 0.12 9.92 -0.23
CA ILE A 92 0.56 8.52 -0.18
C ILE A 92 1.17 8.15 -1.52
N TYR A 93 2.44 7.77 -1.47
CA TYR A 93 3.20 7.29 -2.62
C TYR A 93 3.20 5.75 -2.65
N LEU A 94 2.90 5.16 -3.81
CA LEU A 94 3.13 3.75 -4.09
C LEU A 94 4.35 3.58 -5.01
N TYR A 95 5.12 2.52 -4.82
CA TYR A 95 6.27 2.24 -5.69
C TYR A 95 5.83 1.87 -7.11
N GLY A 96 6.43 2.51 -8.13
CA GLY A 96 6.03 2.36 -9.53
C GLY A 96 4.83 3.21 -9.92
N GLU A 97 4.39 4.13 -9.06
CA GLU A 97 3.29 5.07 -9.38
C GLU A 97 3.72 6.08 -10.46
N GLU A 98 5.00 6.47 -10.49
CA GLU A 98 5.55 7.39 -11.49
C GLU A 98 5.45 6.90 -12.94
N THR A 99 5.45 5.58 -13.15
CA THR A 99 5.32 4.93 -14.46
C THR A 99 3.98 4.22 -14.65
N ASP A 100 3.06 4.32 -13.69
CA ASP A 100 1.81 3.55 -13.65
C ASP A 100 2.00 2.01 -13.64
N GLU A 101 3.11 1.53 -13.07
CA GLU A 101 3.56 0.12 -13.02
C GLU A 101 3.48 -0.50 -11.61
N VAL A 102 2.76 0.14 -10.67
CA VAL A 102 2.54 -0.41 -9.32
C VAL A 102 2.06 -1.87 -9.41
N PRO A 103 2.73 -2.84 -8.76
CA PRO A 103 2.29 -4.23 -8.73
C PRO A 103 0.89 -4.37 -8.15
N VAL A 104 0.01 -5.00 -8.93
CA VAL A 104 -1.39 -5.25 -8.57
C VAL A 104 -1.51 -6.64 -7.96
N TYR A 105 -2.23 -6.79 -6.85
CA TYR A 105 -2.42 -8.13 -6.24
C TYR A 105 -3.88 -8.46 -5.97
N ASP A 106 -4.81 -7.55 -6.26
CA ASP A 106 -6.23 -7.88 -6.25
C ASP A 106 -6.65 -8.39 -7.62
N THR A 107 -7.55 -9.36 -7.64
CA THR A 107 -8.20 -9.79 -8.88
C THR A 107 -9.23 -8.76 -9.36
N CYS A 108 -9.65 -8.88 -10.62
CA CYS A 108 -10.70 -8.03 -11.18
C CYS A 108 -12.01 -8.12 -10.37
N ASP A 109 -12.37 -9.31 -9.89
CA ASP A 109 -13.57 -9.52 -9.07
C ASP A 109 -13.48 -8.82 -7.71
N GLU A 110 -12.31 -8.84 -7.06
CA GLU A 110 -12.10 -8.09 -5.81
C GLU A 110 -12.17 -6.58 -6.04
N ILE A 111 -11.59 -6.07 -7.12
CA ILE A 111 -11.71 -4.65 -7.48
C ILE A 111 -13.17 -4.26 -7.76
N ARG A 112 -13.94 -5.07 -8.49
CA ARG A 112 -15.39 -4.83 -8.68
C ARG A 112 -16.13 -4.80 -7.36
N ARG A 113 -15.84 -5.71 -6.44
CA ARG A 113 -16.43 -5.74 -5.09
C ARG A 113 -16.14 -4.43 -4.35
N LYS A 114 -14.88 -3.98 -4.34
CA LYS A 114 -14.47 -2.72 -3.71
C LYS A 114 -15.16 -1.51 -4.34
N ILE A 115 -15.23 -1.44 -5.67
CA ILE A 115 -15.95 -0.37 -6.40
C ILE A 115 -17.43 -0.34 -6.02
N ASN A 116 -18.11 -1.49 -6.03
CA ASN A 116 -19.53 -1.57 -5.71
C ASN A 116 -19.82 -1.19 -4.25
N LEU A 117 -18.91 -1.47 -3.32
CA LEU A 117 -19.02 -1.01 -1.93
C LEU A 117 -18.76 0.50 -1.81
N HIS A 118 -17.79 1.02 -2.56
CA HIS A 118 -17.42 2.44 -2.51
C HIS A 118 -18.55 3.33 -3.07
N LEU A 119 -19.20 2.91 -4.15
CA LEU A 119 -20.35 3.62 -4.74
C LEU A 119 -21.62 3.60 -3.89
N LYS A 120 -21.67 2.78 -2.82
CA LYS A 120 -22.79 2.80 -1.85
C LYS A 120 -22.62 3.88 -0.77
N ILE A 121 -21.48 4.57 -0.72
CA ILE A 121 -21.26 5.67 0.22
C ILE A 121 -22.20 6.83 -0.15
N PRO A 122 -23.04 7.32 0.77
CA PRO A 122 -23.95 8.41 0.48
C PRO A 122 -23.18 9.68 0.10
N GLY A 123 -23.64 10.36 -0.94
CA GLY A 123 -23.03 11.60 -1.45
C GLY A 123 -21.87 11.40 -2.43
N LEU A 124 -21.37 10.17 -2.63
CA LEU A 124 -20.38 9.90 -3.68
C LEU A 124 -21.06 9.69 -5.03
N THR A 125 -20.74 10.55 -6.01
CA THR A 125 -21.20 10.37 -7.38
C THR A 125 -20.24 9.50 -8.17
N GLN A 126 -20.77 8.74 -9.14
CA GLN A 126 -19.94 7.96 -10.06
C GLN A 126 -18.95 8.85 -10.83
N ALA A 127 -19.38 10.05 -11.23
CA ALA A 127 -18.52 11.02 -11.91
C ALA A 127 -17.37 11.52 -11.02
N GLN A 128 -17.64 11.76 -9.73
CA GLN A 128 -16.57 12.10 -8.78
C GLN A 128 -15.57 10.96 -8.67
N PHE A 129 -16.04 9.73 -8.51
CA PHE A 129 -15.16 8.58 -8.42
C PHE A 129 -14.31 8.39 -9.67
N CYS A 130 -14.86 8.58 -10.88
CA CYS A 130 -14.07 8.55 -12.12
C CYS A 130 -12.92 9.59 -12.12
N ARG A 131 -13.15 10.79 -11.59
CA ARG A 131 -12.10 11.82 -11.44
C ARG A 131 -11.05 11.41 -10.40
N ASP A 132 -11.49 10.84 -9.28
CA ASP A 132 -10.60 10.38 -8.21
C ASP A 132 -9.68 9.25 -8.67
N LEU A 133 -10.22 8.33 -9.51
CA LEU A 133 -9.45 7.28 -10.17
C LEU A 133 -8.43 7.86 -11.15
N TYR A 134 -8.85 8.79 -12.00
CA TYR A 134 -7.95 9.40 -12.98
C TYR A 134 -6.80 10.15 -12.31
N ALA A 135 -7.05 10.78 -11.16
CA ALA A 135 -6.03 11.45 -10.35
C ALA A 135 -4.96 10.51 -9.75
N GLN A 136 -5.14 9.19 -9.83
CA GLN A 136 -4.13 8.21 -9.41
C GLN A 136 -3.14 7.85 -10.53
N LEU A 137 -3.39 8.27 -11.77
CA LEU A 137 -2.51 7.99 -12.90
C LEU A 137 -1.47 9.11 -13.05
N GLN A 138 -0.19 8.75 -13.10
CA GLN A 138 0.91 9.72 -13.29
C GLN A 138 1.38 9.76 -14.74
N ALA A 139 1.24 8.65 -15.47
CA ALA A 139 1.58 8.52 -16.89
C ALA A 139 0.35 8.06 -17.70
N PRO A 140 -0.76 8.83 -17.67
CA PRO A 140 -2.03 8.37 -18.20
C PRO A 140 -1.98 8.13 -19.70
N LYS A 141 -2.29 6.89 -20.11
CA LYS A 141 -2.46 6.50 -21.52
C LYS A 141 -3.79 6.99 -22.11
N CYS A 142 -4.71 7.49 -21.28
CA CYS A 142 -6.01 8.01 -21.69
C CYS A 142 -6.23 9.45 -21.19
N LYS A 143 -7.09 10.22 -21.86
CA LYS A 143 -7.38 11.62 -21.47
C LYS A 143 -8.23 11.75 -20.21
N GLN A 144 -9.04 10.74 -19.92
CA GLN A 144 -9.93 10.66 -18.76
C GLN A 144 -10.41 9.23 -18.56
N ILE A 145 -10.91 8.90 -17.37
CA ILE A 145 -11.71 7.71 -17.12
C ILE A 145 -13.19 8.07 -17.30
N ALA A 146 -13.83 7.54 -18.33
CA ALA A 146 -15.23 7.80 -18.61
C ALA A 146 -16.15 6.88 -17.79
N SER A 147 -17.35 7.37 -17.42
CA SER A 147 -18.36 6.57 -16.70
C SER A 147 -18.72 5.27 -17.41
N LYS A 148 -18.68 5.27 -18.76
CA LYS A 148 -18.87 4.07 -19.57
C LYS A 148 -17.78 3.02 -19.32
N GLN A 149 -16.50 3.41 -19.27
CA GLN A 149 -15.41 2.46 -18.99
C GLN A 149 -15.57 1.83 -17.60
N LEU A 150 -15.98 2.62 -16.61
CA LEU A 150 -16.27 2.12 -15.27
C LEU A 150 -17.47 1.16 -15.27
N ALA A 151 -18.55 1.48 -15.99
CA ALA A 151 -19.71 0.61 -16.11
C ALA A 151 -19.38 -0.71 -16.83
N ASP A 152 -18.65 -0.64 -17.95
CA ASP A 152 -18.24 -1.79 -18.74
C ASP A 152 -17.29 -2.71 -17.96
N PHE A 153 -16.42 -2.16 -17.10
CA PHE A 153 -15.58 -2.97 -16.21
C PHE A 153 -16.40 -3.67 -15.11
N ARG A 154 -17.43 -2.98 -14.57
CA ARG A 154 -18.30 -3.51 -13.50
C ARG A 154 -19.27 -4.58 -13.98
N SER A 155 -19.68 -4.56 -15.25
CA SER A 155 -20.59 -5.55 -15.84
C SER A 155 -19.91 -6.87 -16.22
N GLN A 156 -18.58 -6.90 -16.18
CA GLN A 156 -17.77 -8.07 -16.48
C GLN A 156 -17.66 -9.02 -15.27
N HIS A 157 -17.29 -10.29 -15.54
CA HIS A 157 -17.16 -11.32 -14.51
C HIS A 157 -15.90 -12.15 -14.72
N GLY A 158 -15.23 -12.50 -13.63
CA GLY A 158 -14.06 -13.38 -13.61
C GLY A 158 -12.80 -12.67 -13.14
N PRO A 159 -11.82 -13.44 -12.63
CA PRO A 159 -10.67 -12.90 -11.90
C PRO A 159 -9.69 -12.11 -12.79
N ARG A 160 -9.59 -12.45 -14.08
CA ARG A 160 -8.71 -11.77 -15.07
C ARG A 160 -9.45 -10.88 -16.07
N THR A 161 -10.78 -10.91 -16.04
CA THR A 161 -11.65 -10.23 -17.00
C THR A 161 -11.52 -8.73 -16.85
N GLY A 162 -11.01 -8.03 -17.86
CA GLY A 162 -10.77 -6.59 -17.78
C GLY A 162 -9.46 -6.19 -17.10
N ALA A 163 -8.49 -7.11 -16.98
CA ALA A 163 -7.17 -6.82 -16.40
C ALA A 163 -6.40 -5.73 -17.17
N LYS A 164 -6.64 -5.62 -18.48
CA LYS A 164 -6.09 -4.55 -19.35
C LYS A 164 -6.73 -3.18 -19.14
N SER A 165 -7.83 -3.10 -18.39
CA SER A 165 -8.57 -1.85 -18.21
C SER A 165 -7.79 -0.85 -17.38
N THR A 166 -7.72 0.41 -17.82
CA THR A 166 -7.17 1.52 -17.02
C THR A 166 -7.94 1.70 -15.71
N VAL A 167 -9.23 1.37 -15.70
CA VAL A 167 -10.08 1.41 -14.49
C VAL A 167 -9.58 0.41 -13.45
N PHE A 168 -9.16 -0.78 -13.87
CA PHE A 168 -8.70 -1.83 -12.96
C PHE A 168 -7.46 -1.37 -12.18
N TYR A 169 -6.46 -0.87 -12.91
CA TYR A 169 -5.23 -0.35 -12.31
C TYR A 169 -5.48 0.87 -11.41
N ALA A 170 -6.17 1.88 -11.93
CA ALA A 170 -6.44 3.10 -11.19
C ALA A 170 -7.23 2.83 -9.90
N ALA A 171 -8.23 1.95 -9.97
CA ALA A 171 -9.03 1.56 -8.80
C ALA A 171 -8.20 0.80 -7.77
N TYR A 172 -7.32 -0.08 -8.20
CA TYR A 172 -6.40 -0.76 -7.30
C TYR A 172 -5.51 0.23 -6.54
N VAL A 173 -4.85 1.16 -7.24
CA VAL A 173 -4.01 2.19 -6.62
C VAL A 173 -4.81 3.03 -5.63
N TYR A 174 -6.00 3.47 -6.04
CA TYR A 174 -6.92 4.24 -5.19
C TYR A 174 -7.24 3.50 -3.88
N PHE A 175 -7.66 2.22 -3.96
CA PHE A 175 -8.03 1.46 -2.76
C PHE A 175 -6.83 1.08 -1.90
N GLU A 176 -5.65 0.87 -2.48
CA GLU A 176 -4.44 0.59 -1.69
C GLU A 176 -4.02 1.83 -0.90
N LYS A 177 -4.02 3.01 -1.54
CA LYS A 177 -3.78 4.28 -0.84
C LYS A 177 -4.82 4.52 0.25
N LEU A 178 -6.11 4.33 -0.06
CA LEU A 178 -7.18 4.48 0.93
C LEU A 178 -7.00 3.55 2.13
N ARG A 179 -6.55 2.31 1.90
CA ARG A 179 -6.26 1.32 2.95
C ARG A 179 -5.07 1.76 3.81
N ILE A 180 -4.03 2.33 3.21
CA ILE A 180 -2.87 2.88 3.92
C ILE A 180 -3.29 4.09 4.75
N THR A 181 -4.08 5.03 4.20
CA THR A 181 -4.58 6.19 4.94
C THR A 181 -5.40 5.78 6.16
N GLN A 182 -6.21 4.74 6.02
CA GLN A 182 -7.07 4.22 7.10
C GLN A 182 -6.32 3.31 8.09
N GLY A 183 -5.02 3.03 7.87
CA GLY A 183 -4.24 2.13 8.71
C GLY A 183 -4.77 0.69 8.74
N LYS A 184 -5.51 0.26 7.70
CA LYS A 184 -6.10 -1.07 7.64
C LYS A 184 -5.06 -2.11 7.26
N GLN A 185 -5.22 -3.32 7.81
CA GLN A 185 -4.36 -4.46 7.45
C GLN A 185 -4.67 -4.96 6.03
N LYS A 186 -3.75 -5.74 5.47
CA LYS A 186 -3.98 -6.45 4.20
C LYS A 186 -5.16 -7.41 4.35
N SER A 187 -5.91 -7.62 3.26
CA SER A 187 -6.90 -8.69 3.24
C SER A 187 -6.20 -10.04 3.16
N LYS A 188 -6.84 -11.11 3.64
CA LYS A 188 -6.33 -12.48 3.45
C LYS A 188 -6.12 -12.80 1.97
N HIS A 189 -7.02 -12.34 1.11
CA HIS A 189 -6.88 -12.48 -0.34
C HIS A 189 -5.57 -11.85 -0.83
N ARG A 190 -5.25 -10.64 -0.37
CA ARG A 190 -4.01 -9.94 -0.72
C ARG A 190 -2.77 -10.73 -0.29
N GLU A 191 -2.77 -11.27 0.92
CA GLU A 191 -1.66 -12.10 1.42
C GLU A 191 -1.48 -13.38 0.59
N THR A 192 -2.58 -14.06 0.24
CA THR A 192 -2.54 -15.23 -0.66
C THR A 192 -2.00 -14.85 -2.04
N MET A 193 -2.47 -13.74 -2.62
CA MET A 193 -2.06 -13.31 -3.96
C MET A 193 -0.60 -12.85 -4.00
N GLU A 194 -0.09 -12.23 -2.94
CA GLU A 194 1.34 -11.91 -2.82
C GLU A 194 2.22 -13.18 -2.76
N GLY A 195 1.71 -14.26 -2.15
CA GLY A 195 2.39 -15.56 -2.14
C GLY A 195 2.38 -16.26 -3.51
N LEU A 196 1.26 -16.21 -4.22
CA LEU A 196 1.11 -16.85 -5.54
C LEU A 196 1.77 -16.05 -6.68
N HIS A 197 1.72 -14.72 -6.58
CA HIS A 197 2.21 -13.79 -7.60
C HIS A 197 3.17 -12.77 -6.99
N PRO A 198 4.42 -13.12 -6.70
CA PRO A 198 5.38 -12.21 -6.03
C PRO A 198 5.61 -10.90 -6.81
N LEU A 199 5.55 -10.96 -8.14
CA LEU A 199 5.72 -9.82 -9.06
C LEU A 199 4.40 -9.09 -9.36
N GLY A 200 3.29 -9.50 -8.72
CA GLY A 200 1.96 -8.99 -9.01
C GLY A 200 1.22 -9.78 -10.08
N PHE A 201 -0.06 -9.50 -10.15
CA PHE A 201 -1.03 -10.01 -11.09
C PHE A 201 -0.76 -9.46 -12.49
N ASP A 202 -0.70 -10.35 -13.48
CA ASP A 202 -0.49 -9.97 -14.87
C ASP A 202 -1.69 -9.18 -15.41
N ARG A 203 -1.39 -7.97 -15.90
CA ARG A 203 -2.32 -6.97 -16.43
C ARG A 203 -2.42 -6.98 -17.96
N ASP A 204 -1.52 -7.68 -18.64
CA ASP A 204 -1.40 -7.67 -20.10
C ASP A 204 -2.12 -8.84 -20.76
N THR A 205 -2.60 -9.81 -19.98
CA THR A 205 -3.42 -10.93 -20.47
C THR A 205 -4.86 -10.79 -19.97
N ASP A 206 -5.81 -10.82 -20.91
CA ASP A 206 -7.23 -10.78 -20.63
C ASP A 206 -7.92 -11.89 -21.42
N HIS A 207 -8.55 -12.83 -20.72
CA HIS A 207 -9.31 -13.98 -21.25
C HIS A 207 -10.35 -13.64 -22.34
N ARG A 208 -10.72 -12.38 -22.55
CA ARG A 208 -11.56 -11.94 -23.68
C ARG A 208 -10.80 -11.77 -25.00
N THR A 209 -9.50 -11.54 -24.92
CA THR A 209 -8.65 -11.05 -26.02
C THR A 209 -7.43 -11.93 -26.28
N THR A 210 -7.26 -12.98 -25.47
CA THR A 210 -6.18 -13.97 -25.53
C THR A 210 -6.81 -15.34 -25.41
#